data_AF-A0A2M6W844-F1
#
_entry.id   AF-A0A2M6W844-F1
#
_cell.length_a   1.000
_cell.length_b   1.000
_cell.length_c   1.000
_cell.angle_alpha   90.00
_cell.angle_beta   90.00
_cell.angle_gamma   90.00
#
_symmetry.space_group_name_H-M   'P 1'
#
loop_
_entity.id
_entity.type
_entity.pdbx_description
1 polymer ?
#
loop_
_entity_poly.entity_id
_entity_poly.type
_entity_poly.pdbx_seq_one_letter_code
_entity_poly.pdbx_strand_id
1 'polypeptide(L)'
;MKGAETFLPLYKLFHMALPTLHQVDNYALPELLAPRVSKEHGYTKKQGQDLVREAKRMLYLHAVTRKPVSPSLHVDMAWHEMLMFTKFYKEFAKFITVFVHHNPTPGPPDGGKTYEATKKLYEETFKKNLIRNTGRKKTPFGAFFTIE
;
A
#
# COMPACT_ATOMS: atom_id res chain seq x y z
N MET A 1 13.25 27.95 45.34
CA MET A 1 12.95 28.00 43.90
C MET A 1 12.86 26.57 43.39
N LYS A 2 11.66 26.10 43.03
CA LYS A 2 11.44 24.73 42.56
C LYS A 2 11.76 24.68 41.06
N GLY A 3 12.68 23.79 40.66
CA GLY A 3 12.97 23.53 39.26
C GLY A 3 11.75 22.90 38.59
N ALA A 4 11.30 23.50 37.49
CA ALA A 4 10.25 22.94 36.67
C ALA A 4 10.83 21.76 35.87
N GLU A 5 10.51 20.53 36.27
CA GLU A 5 10.67 19.39 35.38
C GLU A 5 9.71 19.58 34.20
N THR A 6 10.28 19.82 33.02
CA THR A 6 9.52 19.91 31.79
C THR A 6 9.07 18.51 31.40
N PHE A 7 7.87 18.12 31.83
CA PHE A 7 7.17 16.96 31.29
C PHE A 7 6.87 17.21 29.82
N LEU A 8 7.67 16.64 28.92
CA LEU A 8 7.30 16.56 27.51
C LEU A 8 6.02 15.73 27.41
N PRO A 9 4.94 16.26 26.81
CA PRO A 9 3.68 15.55 26.78
C PRO A 9 3.82 14.28 25.91
N LEU A 10 3.32 13.15 26.46
CA LEU A 10 3.46 11.79 25.92
C LEU A 10 3.09 11.64 24.44
N TYR A 11 2.28 12.53 23.88
CA TYR A 11 1.94 12.51 22.45
C TYR A 11 3.13 12.82 21.53
N LYS A 12 4.20 13.47 22.02
CA LYS A 12 5.43 13.68 21.23
C LYS A 12 6.26 12.39 21.06
N LEU A 13 6.10 11.39 21.94
CA LEU A 13 6.83 10.11 21.85
C LEU A 13 6.19 9.08 20.90
N PHE A 14 4.96 9.30 20.44
CA PHE A 14 4.27 8.41 19.50
C PHE A 14 4.12 9.04 18.10
N HIS A 15 5.22 9.52 17.52
CA HIS A 15 5.28 9.59 16.07
C HIS A 15 5.52 8.15 15.60
N MET A 16 4.46 7.41 15.26
CA MET A 16 4.63 6.13 14.58
C MET A 16 5.33 6.42 13.26
N ALA A 17 6.65 6.19 13.22
CA ALA A 17 7.41 6.30 12.00
C ALA A 17 6.76 5.37 10.97
N LEU A 18 6.62 5.86 9.73
CA LEU A 18 6.10 5.04 8.64
C LEU A 18 6.92 3.74 8.53
N PRO A 19 6.28 2.59 8.33
CA PRO A 19 6.99 1.33 8.19
C PRO A 19 7.87 1.35 6.94
N THR A 20 8.95 0.57 6.94
CA THR A 20 9.74 0.37 5.72
C THR A 20 8.94 -0.41 4.66
N LEU A 21 9.30 -0.27 3.38
CA LEU A 21 8.69 -1.05 2.30
C LEU A 21 8.79 -2.57 2.55
N HIS A 22 9.90 -3.03 3.13
CA HIS A 22 10.07 -4.44 3.48
C HIS A 22 9.04 -4.89 4.54
N GLN A 23 8.75 -4.06 5.55
CA GLN A 23 7.72 -4.39 6.54
C GLN A 23 6.32 -4.37 5.91
N VAL A 24 6.05 -3.46 4.98
CA VAL A 24 4.77 -3.43 4.22
C VAL A 24 4.59 -4.71 3.39
N ASP A 25 5.63 -5.14 2.68
CA ASP A 25 5.61 -6.36 1.87
C ASP A 25 5.31 -7.61 2.71
N ASN A 26 5.94 -7.70 3.89
CA ASN A 26 5.80 -8.85 4.77
C ASN A 26 4.69 -8.72 5.82
N TYR A 27 3.90 -7.63 5.80
CA TYR A 27 2.76 -7.51 6.71
C TYR A 27 1.80 -8.68 6.51
N ALA A 28 1.53 -9.40 7.60
CA ALA A 28 0.80 -10.66 7.60
C ALA A 28 -0.60 -10.51 6.98
N LEU A 29 -0.95 -11.42 6.08
CA LEU A 29 -2.25 -11.44 5.41
C LEU A 29 -3.19 -12.44 6.10
N PRO A 30 -4.51 -12.17 6.12
CA PRO A 30 -5.49 -13.21 6.40
C PRO A 30 -5.31 -14.36 5.42
N GLU A 31 -5.37 -15.60 5.92
CA GLU A 31 -5.10 -16.81 5.13
C GLU A 31 -5.93 -16.88 3.84
N LEU A 32 -7.19 -16.44 3.91
CA LEU A 32 -8.13 -16.50 2.80
C LEU A 32 -8.07 -15.31 1.84
N LEU A 33 -7.34 -14.23 2.14
CA LEU A 33 -7.38 -13.01 1.32
C LEU A 33 -6.81 -13.25 -0.10
N ALA A 34 -5.56 -13.71 -0.20
CA ALA A 34 -4.95 -13.97 -1.51
C ALA A 34 -5.65 -15.10 -2.29
N PRO A 35 -6.05 -16.23 -1.66
CA PRO A 35 -6.90 -17.24 -2.31
C PRO A 35 -8.22 -16.69 -2.84
N ARG A 36 -8.88 -15.79 -2.11
CA ARG A 36 -10.11 -15.13 -2.55
C ARG A 36 -9.87 -14.25 -3.77
N VAL A 37 -8.83 -13.39 -3.74
CA VAL A 37 -8.45 -12.59 -4.92
C VAL A 37 -8.24 -13.47 -6.16
N SER A 38 -7.54 -14.60 -6.00
CA SER A 38 -7.37 -15.58 -7.08
C SER A 38 -8.69 -16.15 -7.59
N LYS A 39 -9.56 -16.60 -6.67
CA LYS A 39 -10.82 -17.26 -7.02
C LYS A 39 -11.82 -16.32 -7.68
N GLU A 40 -12.06 -15.16 -7.07
CA GLU A 40 -13.13 -14.24 -7.50
C GLU A 40 -12.79 -13.54 -8.82
N HIS A 41 -11.50 -13.38 -9.13
CA HIS A 41 -11.04 -12.62 -10.31
C HIS A 41 -10.28 -13.47 -11.34
N GLY A 42 -10.29 -14.80 -11.19
CA GLY A 42 -9.70 -15.74 -12.16
C GLY A 42 -8.17 -15.73 -12.24
N TYR A 43 -7.48 -15.34 -11.16
CA TYR A 43 -6.02 -15.31 -11.13
C TYR A 43 -5.41 -16.60 -10.61
N THR A 44 -4.19 -16.92 -11.05
CA THR A 44 -3.38 -17.96 -10.39
C THR A 44 -3.09 -17.58 -8.94
N LYS A 45 -2.73 -18.58 -8.12
CA LYS A 45 -2.33 -18.36 -6.71
C LYS A 45 -1.21 -17.31 -6.58
N LYS A 46 -0.21 -17.38 -7.45
CA LYS A 46 0.92 -16.44 -7.45
C LYS A 46 0.46 -15.03 -7.78
N GLN A 47 -0.38 -14.86 -8.80
CA GLN A 47 -0.92 -13.55 -9.17
C GLN A 47 -1.77 -12.95 -8.04
N GLY A 48 -2.62 -13.74 -7.36
CA GLY A 48 -3.38 -13.24 -6.21
C GLY A 48 -2.49 -12.72 -5.08
N GLN A 49 -1.39 -13.44 -4.77
CA GLN A 49 -0.40 -12.99 -3.79
C GLN A 49 0.33 -11.71 -4.25
N ASP A 50 0.72 -11.65 -5.52
CA ASP A 50 1.39 -10.47 -6.08
C ASP A 50 0.48 -9.24 -6.06
N LEU A 51 -0.79 -9.38 -6.45
CA LEU A 51 -1.76 -8.28 -6.47
C LEU A 51 -2.10 -7.75 -5.08
N VAL A 52 -2.26 -8.63 -4.08
CA VAL A 52 -2.44 -8.18 -2.68
C VAL A 52 -1.21 -7.43 -2.17
N ARG A 53 0.00 -7.87 -2.54
CA ARG A 53 1.23 -7.13 -2.21
C ARG A 53 1.23 -5.75 -2.86
N GLU A 54 0.87 -5.64 -4.14
CA GLU A 54 0.82 -4.35 -4.83
C GLU A 54 -0.28 -3.42 -4.29
N ALA A 55 -1.43 -3.94 -3.88
CA ALA A 55 -2.47 -3.16 -3.20
C ALA A 55 -1.96 -2.56 -1.88
N LYS A 56 -1.24 -3.34 -1.05
CA LYS A 56 -0.57 -2.82 0.16
C LYS A 56 0.42 -1.71 -0.18
N ARG A 57 1.22 -1.86 -1.23
CA ARG A 57 2.21 -0.87 -1.66
C ARG A 57 1.57 0.41 -2.20
N MET A 58 0.46 0.30 -2.93
CA MET A 58 -0.30 1.47 -3.43
C MET A 58 -0.86 2.29 -2.27
N LEU A 59 -1.46 1.65 -1.28
CA LEU A 59 -1.93 2.32 -0.07
C LEU A 59 -0.79 2.98 0.71
N TYR A 60 0.33 2.26 0.85
CA TYR A 60 1.54 2.79 1.46
C TYR A 60 2.12 3.99 0.69
N LEU A 61 2.05 3.99 -0.65
CA LEU A 61 2.49 5.11 -1.49
C LEU A 61 1.74 6.40 -1.14
N HIS A 62 0.42 6.30 -0.93
CA HIS A 62 -0.38 7.42 -0.43
C HIS A 62 0.08 7.86 0.96
N ALA A 63 0.36 6.92 1.86
CA ALA A 63 0.83 7.22 3.22
C ALA A 63 2.14 8.03 3.24
N VAL A 64 3.10 7.67 2.38
CA VAL A 64 4.42 8.33 2.33
C VAL A 64 4.38 9.67 1.60
N THR A 65 3.58 9.80 0.55
CA THR A 65 3.62 11.00 -0.33
C THR A 65 2.52 12.00 -0.01
N ARG A 66 1.44 11.55 0.64
CA ARG A 66 0.19 12.31 0.86
C ARG A 66 -0.44 12.83 -0.44
N LYS A 67 -0.07 12.26 -1.59
CA LYS A 67 -0.62 12.60 -2.90
C LYS A 67 -1.78 11.66 -3.25
N PRO A 68 -2.75 12.09 -4.07
CA PRO A 68 -3.72 11.19 -4.66
C PRO A 68 -3.02 10.06 -5.42
N VAL A 69 -3.55 8.85 -5.31
CA VAL A 69 -3.07 7.67 -6.01
C VAL A 69 -4.24 6.97 -6.69
N SER A 70 -4.00 6.42 -7.87
CA SER A 70 -4.93 5.57 -8.59
C SER A 70 -4.25 4.24 -8.89
N PRO A 71 -4.78 3.10 -8.44
CA PRO A 71 -4.27 1.79 -8.80
C PRO A 71 -4.53 1.45 -10.28
N SER A 72 -3.91 0.38 -10.78
CA SER A 72 -4.38 -0.32 -12.00
C SER A 72 -5.65 -1.10 -11.69
N LEU A 73 -6.39 -1.54 -12.72
CA LEU A 73 -7.61 -2.32 -12.56
C LEU A 73 -7.41 -3.54 -11.65
N HIS A 74 -6.39 -4.35 -11.91
CA HIS A 74 -6.13 -5.58 -11.13
C HIS A 74 -5.74 -5.31 -9.68
N VAL A 75 -5.02 -4.21 -9.43
CA VAL A 75 -4.67 -3.80 -8.07
C VAL A 75 -5.89 -3.27 -7.33
N ASP A 76 -6.80 -2.56 -8.02
CA ASP A 76 -8.07 -2.11 -7.45
C ASP A 76 -8.96 -3.30 -7.07
N MET A 77 -9.05 -4.33 -7.91
CA MET A 77 -9.78 -5.56 -7.59
C MET A 77 -9.25 -6.25 -6.32
N ALA A 78 -7.93 -6.34 -6.17
CA ALA A 78 -7.34 -6.87 -4.93
C ALA A 78 -7.61 -5.97 -3.72
N TRP A 79 -7.65 -4.64 -3.91
CA TRP A 79 -8.02 -3.70 -2.84
C TRP A 79 -9.51 -3.85 -2.46
N HIS A 80 -10.42 -4.07 -3.40
CA HIS A 80 -11.83 -4.37 -3.10
C HIS A 80 -11.95 -5.60 -2.20
N GLU A 81 -11.23 -6.67 -2.51
CA GLU A 81 -11.21 -7.84 -1.64
C GLU A 81 -10.63 -7.53 -0.25
N MET A 82 -9.58 -6.70 -0.15
CA MET A 82 -9.04 -6.25 1.14
C MET A 82 -10.09 -5.52 1.99
N LEU A 83 -10.97 -4.72 1.38
CA LEU A 83 -12.02 -3.98 2.09
C LEU A 83 -13.04 -4.91 2.76
N MET A 84 -13.25 -6.12 2.22
CA MET A 84 -14.13 -7.12 2.82
C MET A 84 -13.54 -7.75 4.10
N PHE A 85 -12.21 -7.70 4.27
CA PHE A 85 -11.53 -8.12 5.50
C PHE A 85 -11.36 -6.92 6.44
N THR A 86 -12.48 -6.36 6.90
CA THR A 86 -12.54 -5.06 7.60
C THR A 86 -11.59 -4.93 8.79
N LYS A 87 -11.43 -5.98 9.61
CA LYS A 87 -10.45 -6.01 10.72
C LYS A 87 -9.01 -5.89 10.20
N PHE A 88 -8.64 -6.67 9.20
CA PHE A 88 -7.31 -6.59 8.60
C PHE A 88 -7.07 -5.22 7.96
N TYR A 89 -8.05 -4.72 7.19
CA TYR A 89 -7.93 -3.42 6.53
C TYR A 89 -7.71 -2.28 7.53
N LYS A 90 -8.50 -2.26 8.62
CA LYS A 90 -8.36 -1.29 9.71
C LYS A 90 -6.98 -1.36 10.39
N GLU A 91 -6.49 -2.56 10.70
CA GLU A 91 -5.18 -2.71 11.35
C GLU A 91 -4.03 -2.37 10.40
N PHE A 92 -4.12 -2.75 9.13
CA PHE A 92 -3.13 -2.38 8.12
C PHE A 92 -3.09 -0.86 7.91
N ALA A 93 -4.24 -0.19 7.85
CA ALA A 93 -4.34 1.27 7.77
C ALA A 93 -3.66 1.98 8.95
N LYS A 94 -3.87 1.48 10.18
CA LYS A 94 -3.16 1.99 11.38
C LYS A 94 -1.65 1.80 11.24
N PHE A 95 -1.22 0.62 10.79
CA PHE A 95 0.19 0.28 10.59
C PHE A 95 0.88 1.22 9.61
N ILE A 96 0.21 1.62 8.52
CA ILE A 96 0.72 2.63 7.57
C ILE A 96 0.36 4.07 7.94
N THR A 97 -0.24 4.31 9.12
CA THR A 97 -0.63 5.63 9.65
C THR A 97 -1.70 6.40 8.85
N VAL A 98 -2.40 5.75 7.92
CA VAL A 98 -3.47 6.37 7.12
C VAL A 98 -4.56 5.37 6.80
N PHE A 99 -5.81 5.79 6.99
CA PHE A 99 -6.97 5.08 6.49
C PHE A 99 -7.36 5.66 5.14
N VAL A 100 -7.11 4.92 4.06
CA VAL A 100 -7.50 5.35 2.72
C VAL A 100 -8.95 4.95 2.48
N HIS A 101 -9.81 5.91 2.18
CA HIS A 101 -11.19 5.62 1.80
C HIS A 101 -11.25 5.25 0.32
N HIS A 102 -11.92 4.16 0.01
CA HIS A 102 -12.24 3.81 -1.37
C HIS A 102 -13.55 4.47 -1.77
N ASN A 103 -13.55 5.15 -2.92
CA ASN A 103 -14.75 5.70 -3.54
C ASN A 103 -14.89 5.05 -4.92
N PRO A 104 -15.84 4.13 -5.11
CA PRO A 104 -16.04 3.47 -6.40
C PRO A 104 -16.28 4.49 -7.51
N THR A 105 -15.62 4.31 -8.65
CA THR A 105 -15.82 5.12 -9.84
C THR A 105 -16.08 4.20 -11.04
N PRO A 106 -16.91 4.61 -12.02
CA PRO A 106 -17.12 3.84 -13.25
C PRO A 106 -15.91 3.88 -14.21
N GLY A 107 -14.87 4.63 -13.86
CA GLY A 107 -13.67 4.85 -14.67
C GLY A 107 -12.82 5.99 -14.10
N PRO A 108 -11.59 6.21 -14.59
CA PRO A 108 -10.73 7.25 -14.06
C PRO A 108 -11.33 8.63 -14.35
N PRO A 109 -11.70 9.41 -13.31
CA PRO A 109 -12.46 10.65 -13.48
C PRO A 109 -11.71 11.76 -14.24
N ASP A 110 -10.39 11.62 -14.38
CA ASP A 110 -9.50 12.58 -15.02
C ASP A 110 -8.89 12.06 -16.33
N GLY A 111 -9.48 11.01 -16.91
CA GLY A 111 -8.97 10.37 -18.14
C GLY A 111 -7.64 9.63 -17.92
N GLY A 112 -7.33 9.21 -16.70
CA GLY A 112 -6.15 8.40 -16.37
C GLY A 112 -4.92 9.22 -15.97
N LYS A 113 -5.02 10.56 -15.87
CA LYS A 113 -3.89 11.41 -15.48
C LYS A 113 -3.34 11.05 -14.08
N THR A 114 -4.22 10.77 -13.12
CA THR A 114 -3.83 10.34 -11.77
C THR A 114 -3.15 8.97 -11.81
N TYR A 115 -3.59 8.06 -12.66
CA TYR A 115 -2.94 6.77 -12.85
C TYR A 115 -1.51 6.94 -13.38
N GLU A 116 -1.31 7.75 -14.42
CA GLU A 116 0.03 8.06 -14.94
C GLU A 116 0.94 8.73 -13.90
N ALA A 117 0.40 9.68 -13.13
CA ALA A 117 1.12 10.29 -12.02
C ALA A 117 1.48 9.28 -10.93
N THR A 118 0.58 8.33 -10.64
CA THR A 118 0.80 7.27 -9.66
C THR A 118 1.92 6.34 -10.08
N LYS A 119 1.97 5.93 -11.36
CA LYS A 119 3.09 5.12 -11.88
C LYS A 119 4.43 5.81 -11.64
N LYS A 120 4.57 7.07 -12.07
CA LYS A 120 5.80 7.86 -11.87
C LYS A 120 6.17 7.96 -10.38
N LEU A 121 5.20 8.28 -9.54
CA LEU A 121 5.38 8.43 -8.11
C LEU A 121 5.82 7.10 -7.45
N TYR A 122 5.23 5.99 -7.86
CA TYR A 122 5.58 4.65 -7.42
C TYR A 122 7.04 4.34 -7.77
N GLU A 123 7.46 4.63 -9.01
CA GLU A 123 8.84 4.45 -9.43
C GLU A 123 9.82 5.28 -8.61
N GLU A 124 9.58 6.58 -8.48
CA GLU A 124 10.47 7.48 -7.76
C GLU A 124 10.60 7.10 -6.28
N THR A 125 9.48 6.72 -5.66
CA THR A 125 9.42 6.36 -4.24
C THR A 125 10.13 5.05 -3.97
N PHE A 126 9.88 4.01 -4.78
CA PHE A 126 10.41 2.68 -4.50
C PHE A 126 11.78 2.42 -5.15
N LYS A 127 12.15 3.08 -6.27
CA LYS A 127 13.55 3.07 -6.77
C LYS A 127 14.53 3.68 -5.77
N LYS A 128 14.18 4.81 -5.13
CA LYS A 128 15.02 5.42 -4.07
C LYS A 128 15.20 4.50 -2.86
N ASN A 129 14.20 3.69 -2.54
CA ASN A 129 14.26 2.73 -1.42
C ASN A 129 14.96 1.41 -1.78
N LEU A 130 15.00 1.02 -3.06
CA LEU A 130 15.75 -0.16 -3.54
C LEU A 130 17.26 0.04 -3.48
N ILE A 131 17.76 1.28 -3.66
CA ILE A 131 19.20 1.59 -3.57
C ILE A 131 19.72 1.46 -2.12
N ARG A 132 18.84 1.56 -1.11
CA ARG A 132 19.21 1.42 0.31
C ARG A 132 19.16 -0.01 0.85
N ASN A 133 18.55 -0.96 0.14
CA ASN A 133 18.35 -2.34 0.58
C ASN A 133 18.81 -3.32 -0.52
N THR A 134 20.12 -3.43 -0.73
CA THR A 134 20.71 -4.38 -1.68
C THR A 134 20.65 -5.80 -1.12
N GLY A 135 20.01 -6.74 -1.85
CA GLY A 135 20.11 -8.17 -1.54
C GLY A 135 19.09 -9.13 -2.17
N ARG A 136 17.93 -8.67 -2.66
CA ARG A 136 16.96 -9.56 -3.35
C ARG A 136 17.06 -9.46 -4.86
N LYS A 137 17.05 -10.62 -5.53
CA LYS A 137 16.92 -10.76 -6.99
C LYS A 137 15.75 -9.90 -7.48
N LYS A 138 15.99 -9.15 -8.57
CA LYS A 138 15.03 -8.29 -9.24
C LYS A 138 13.74 -9.07 -9.55
N THR A 139 12.69 -8.91 -8.75
CA THR A 139 11.34 -9.16 -9.26
C THR A 139 11.09 -8.10 -10.34
N PRO A 140 10.71 -8.47 -11.57
CA PRO A 140 10.53 -7.50 -12.64
C PRO A 140 9.57 -6.41 -12.17
N PHE A 141 10.11 -5.20 -12.11
CA PHE A 141 9.39 -3.97 -11.89
C PHE A 141 8.34 -3.85 -13.02
N GLY A 142 7.08 -3.57 -12.69
CA GLY A 142 6.05 -3.27 -13.70
C GLY A 142 5.16 -4.43 -14.20
N ALA A 143 5.43 -5.70 -13.86
CA ALA A 143 4.65 -6.83 -14.40
C ALA A 143 3.13 -6.82 -14.05
N PHE A 144 2.68 -5.96 -13.13
CA PHE A 144 1.26 -5.83 -12.74
C PHE A 144 0.70 -4.41 -12.89
N PHE A 145 1.50 -3.46 -13.37
CA PHE A 145 1.05 -2.14 -13.82
C PHE A 145 0.94 -2.05 -15.36
N THR A 146 1.21 -3.15 -16.07
CA THR A 146 1.12 -3.28 -17.53
C THR A 146 0.11 -4.32 -18.00
N ILE A 147 -0.72 -4.86 -17.09
CA ILE A 147 -1.88 -5.65 -17.51
C ILE A 147 -3.04 -4.66 -17.45
N GLU A 148 -3.32 -4.06 -18.61
CA GLU A 148 -4.62 -3.48 -18.94
C GLU A 148 -5.52 -4.58 -19.49
#